data_AF-A0A1V6VSJ0-F1
#
_entry.id   AF-A0A1V6VSJ0-F1
#
_cell.length_a   1.000
_cell.length_b   1.000
_cell.length_c   1.000
_cell.angle_alpha   90.00
_cell.angle_beta   90.00
_cell.angle_gamma   90.00
#
_symmetry.space_group_name_H-M   'P 1'
#
loop_
_entity.id
_entity.type
_entity.pdbx_description
1 polymer ?
#
loop_
_entity_poly.entity_id
_entity_poly.type
_entity_poly.pdbx_seq_one_letter_code
_entity_poly.pdbx_strand_id
1 'polypeptide(L)' 'MEMPIAKDGSRYVITFTDDYSRGSWAYPMRWKHEALQKFRQFEAWVYRQFGAQIK' A
#
# COMPACT_ATOMS: atom_id res chain seq x y z
N MET A 1 23.42 5.04 11.12
CA MET A 1 23.19 3.74 10.47
C MET A 1 22.31 4.00 9.26
N GLU A 2 22.81 3.79 8.04
CA GLU A 2 21.97 3.90 6.84
C GLU A 2 20.98 2.74 6.81
N MET A 3 19.72 3.02 6.49
CA MET A 3 18.72 1.98 6.32
C MET A 3 18.94 1.29 4.97
N PRO A 4 18.85 -0.05 4.90
CA PRO A 4 18.97 -0.76 3.64
C PRO A 4 17.88 -0.33 2.66
N ILE A 5 18.27 -0.13 1.40
CA ILE A 5 17.39 0.29 0.31
C ILE A 5 17.12 -0.94 -0.58
N ALA A 6 15.87 -1.12 -1.00
CA ALA A 6 15.51 -2.17 -1.94
C ALA A 6 16.10 -1.90 -3.34
N LYS A 7 16.16 -2.94 -4.19
CA LYS A 7 16.75 -2.84 -5.55
C LYS A 7 16.08 -1.76 -6.43
N ASP A 8 14.82 -1.45 -6.19
CA ASP A 8 14.02 -0.45 -6.90
C ASP A 8 14.14 0.97 -6.30
N GLY A 9 14.97 1.15 -5.27
CA GLY A 9 15.13 2.39 -4.53
C GLY A 9 14.12 2.60 -3.39
N SER A 10 13.23 1.64 -3.15
CA SER A 10 12.22 1.75 -2.08
C SER A 10 12.84 1.60 -0.70
N ARG A 11 12.32 2.37 0.26
CA ARG A 11 12.81 2.42 1.66
C ARG A 11 11.71 2.10 2.68
N TYR A 12 10.46 2.13 2.24
CA TYR A 12 9.30 1.89 3.07
C TYR A 12 8.36 0.93 2.35
N VAL A 13 7.58 0.18 3.14
CA VAL A 13 6.45 -0.60 2.66
C VAL A 13 5.25 -0.15 3.48
N ILE A 14 4.12 0.10 2.80
CA ILE A 14 2.81 0.24 3.45
C ILE A 14 2.00 -1.01 3.14
N THR A 15 1.37 -1.58 4.16
CA THR A 15 0.46 -2.71 4.03
C THR A 15 -0.94 -2.28 4.40
N PHE A 16 -1.90 -2.56 3.51
CA PHE A 16 -3.33 -2.46 3.84
C PHE A 16 -3.82 -3.85 4.16
N THR A 17 -4.44 -4.03 5.33
CA THR A 17 -4.95 -5.33 5.80
C THR A 17 -6.44 -5.22 6.01
N ASP A 18 -7.18 -6.10 5.36
CA ASP A 18 -8.61 -6.25 5.61
C ASP A 18 -8.82 -7.08 6.88
N ASP A 19 -9.64 -6.59 7.80
CA ASP A 19 -9.81 -7.21 9.12
C ASP A 19 -10.60 -8.52 9.03
N TYR A 20 -11.59 -8.60 8.14
CA TYR A 20 -12.45 -9.77 7.99
C TYR A 20 -11.74 -10.92 7.28
N SER A 21 -11.24 -10.69 6.06
CA SER A 21 -10.58 -11.73 5.25
C SER A 21 -9.14 -12.01 5.67
N ARG A 22 -8.55 -11.11 6.49
CA ARG A 22 -7.11 -11.10 6.82
C ARG A 22 -6.20 -10.93 5.60
N GLY A 23 -6.76 -10.59 4.44
CA GLY A 23 -6.02 -10.28 3.22
C GLY A 23 -5.15 -9.04 3.41
N SER A 24 -3.91 -9.08 2.92
CA SER A 24 -2.97 -7.96 3.04
C SER A 24 -2.32 -7.64 1.70
N TRP A 25 -2.22 -6.35 1.38
CA TRP A 25 -1.63 -5.84 0.14
C TRP A 25 -0.48 -4.89 0.46
N ALA A 26 0.72 -5.24 -0.02
CA ALA A 26 1.95 -4.50 0.23
C ALA A 26 2.30 -3.59 -0.96
N TYR A 27 2.61 -2.33 -0.67
CA TYR A 27 3.04 -1.35 -1.66
C TYR A 27 4.42 -0.77 -1.27
N PRO A 28 5.45 -0.91 -2.13
CA PRO A 28 6.74 -0.30 -1.88
C PRO A 28 6.69 1.23 -2.14
N MET A 29 7.46 1.99 -1.35
CA MET A 29 7.55 3.45 -1.43
C MET A 29 8.99 3.92 -1.24
N ARG A 30 9.38 4.97 -1.97
CA ARG A 30 10.68 5.63 -1.82
C ARG A 30 10.63 6.67 -0.71
N TRP A 31 9.48 7.33 -0.52
CA TRP A 31 9.25 8.39 0.46
C TRP A 31 7.93 8.20 1.21
N LYS A 32 7.86 8.64 2.47
CA LYS A 32 6.63 8.50 3.28
C LYS A 32 5.42 9.27 2.73
N HIS A 33 5.64 10.38 2.02
CA HIS A 33 4.56 11.18 1.46
C HIS A 33 3.79 10.48 0.32
N GLU A 34 4.32 9.37 -0.22
CA GLU A 34 3.63 8.54 -1.20
C GLU A 34 2.45 7.76 -0.60
N ALA A 35 2.32 7.71 0.75
CA ALA A 35 1.29 6.91 1.43
C ALA A 35 -0.14 7.22 0.95
N LEU A 36 -0.48 8.51 0.80
CA LEU A 36 -1.80 8.91 0.30
C LEU A 36 -2.05 8.43 -1.13
N GLN A 37 -1.02 8.51 -1.99
CA GLN A 37 -1.12 8.02 -3.36
C GLN A 37 -1.31 6.50 -3.40
N LYS A 38 -0.57 5.74 -2.58
CA LYS A 38 -0.72 4.28 -2.48
C LYS A 38 -2.10 3.90 -1.93
N PHE A 39 -2.63 4.64 -0.97
CA PHE A 39 -4.00 4.44 -0.47
C PHE A 39 -5.04 4.63 -1.58
N ARG A 40 -4.96 5.70 -2.38
CA ARG A 40 -5.89 5.92 -3.51
C ARG A 40 -5.78 4.82 -4.58
N GLN A 41 -4.57 4.30 -4.83
CA GLN A 41 -4.39 3.15 -5.72
C GLN A 41 -5.07 1.90 -5.16
N PHE A 42 -4.94 1.66 -3.85
CA PHE A 42 -5.60 0.55 -3.18
C PHE A 42 -7.13 0.70 -3.19
N GLU A 43 -7.67 1.88 -2.86
CA GLU A 43 -9.10 2.20 -2.92
C GLU A 43 -9.70 1.95 -4.32
N ALA A 44 -9.03 2.43 -5.37
CA ALA A 44 -9.45 2.20 -6.75
C ALA A 44 -9.40 0.70 -7.14
N TRP A 45 -8.41 -0.04 -6.65
CA TRP A 45 -8.31 -1.48 -6.87
C TRP A 45 -9.45 -2.23 -6.16
N VAL A 46 -9.73 -1.90 -4.88
CA VAL A 46 -10.85 -2.48 -4.11
C VAL A 46 -12.18 -2.26 -4.83
N TYR A 47 -12.42 -1.04 -5.31
CA TYR A 47 -13.64 -0.74 -6.08
C TYR A 47 -13.74 -1.57 -7.36
N ARG A 48 -12.64 -1.70 -8.12
CA ARG A 48 -12.63 -2.48 -9.37
C ARG A 48 -12.82 -3.98 -9.15
N GLN A 49 -12.28 -4.54 -8.06
CA GLN A 49 -12.35 -5.98 -7.80
C GLN A 49 -13.66 -6.40 -7.12
N PHE A 50 -14.17 -5.57 -6.21
CA PHE A 50 -15.26 -5.97 -5.30
C PHE A 50 -16.51 -5.09 -5.42
N GLY A 51 -16.47 -3.99 -6.20
CA GLY A 51 -17.56 -3.01 -6.25
C GLY A 51 -17.76 -2.27 -4.92
N ALA A 52 -16.80 -2.37 -3.99
CA ALA A 52 -16.88 -1.84 -2.64
C ALA A 52 -16.07 -0.55 -2.50
N GLN A 53 -16.50 0.31 -1.58
CA GLN A 53 -15.75 1.49 -1.16
C GLN A 53 -15.15 1.24 0.23
N ILE A 54 -13.93 1.73 0.44
CA ILE A 54 -13.28 1.75 1.75
C ILE A 54 -13.96 2.84 2.58
N LYS A 55 -14.31 2.54 3.84
CA LYS A 55 -14.99 3.46 4.77
C LYS A 55 -13.99 4.23 5.63
#